data_AF-A0A7X7D4I2-F1
#
_entry.id   AF-A0A7X7D4I2-F1
#
_cell.length_a   1.000
_cell.length_b   1.000
_cell.length_c   1.000
_cell.angle_alpha   90.00
_cell.angle_beta   90.00
_cell.angle_gamma   90.00
#
_symmetry.space_group_name_H-M   'P 1'
#
loop_
_entity.id
_entity.type
_entity.pdbx_description
1 polymer ?
#
loop_
_entity_poly.entity_id
_entity_poly.type
_entity_poly.pdbx_seq_one_letter_code
_entity_poly.pdbx_strand_id
1 'polypeptide(L)'
;MSDTLRRRSSRRGPIALAVALITLLSLSACDPPTPDQDDFYQPPSPLPAGQPGDVIRSRAATFTLDPIDKTPVPGVTSTQVLYRSTNALGQPNAVSGTVLVPTTPWIGIGSRPLLSWAVGTRGVGDACAPSYTLSQGADYEMLFIKAALDRGWAVAVSDYEGLGTPGQHTYVVGQSEGRAVLDVARAAQRLPGSGLSASSPVGLMGYSQGGGAVGWAAELAGSYAPELNIKGTAAGGIPGDLPAVAEFVEGGPVVALALLASIGLDAAYPELDLETYLNDNGRALMEKAEDLCLVSVDGIATLGETIFTSRMDYVHTDPLASPAWQARLDENQLGSTKPKGPVFQYHGGVDEMVPFAQARDLRRSWCDEGATVTWAVLPGEHVLGMVEGVVPALDWLSLRFAGVPTFGNCYLP
;
A
#
# COMPACT_ATOMS: atom_id res chain seq x y z
N MET A 1 -63.13 73.61 -8.41
CA MET A 1 -61.94 73.15 -7.70
C MET A 1 -62.28 71.80 -7.09
N SER A 2 -62.11 70.72 -7.87
CA SER A 2 -62.39 69.35 -7.44
C SER A 2 -61.07 68.64 -7.23
N ASP A 3 -60.92 68.12 -6.01
CA ASP A 3 -59.69 67.51 -5.55
C ASP A 3 -59.61 66.03 -5.92
N THR A 4 -58.39 65.66 -6.24
CA THR A 4 -57.86 64.43 -6.81
C THR A 4 -57.73 63.31 -5.79
N LEU A 5 -58.16 62.08 -6.12
CA LEU A 5 -57.54 60.87 -5.56
C LEU A 5 -57.32 59.79 -6.64
N ARG A 6 -56.03 59.47 -6.83
CA ARG A 6 -55.42 58.57 -7.81
C ARG A 6 -55.73 57.10 -7.55
N ARG A 7 -56.18 56.38 -8.59
CA ARG A 7 -55.99 54.92 -8.72
C ARG A 7 -54.68 54.66 -9.46
N ARG A 8 -53.72 53.98 -8.82
CA ARG A 8 -52.57 53.34 -9.50
C ARG A 8 -52.85 51.85 -9.60
N SER A 9 -52.92 51.35 -10.83
CA SER A 9 -53.00 49.94 -11.18
C SER A 9 -51.59 49.33 -11.13
N SER A 10 -51.39 48.34 -10.24
CA SER A 10 -50.19 47.50 -10.26
C SER A 10 -50.40 46.35 -11.25
N ARG A 11 -49.70 46.39 -12.40
CA ARG A 11 -49.56 45.22 -13.28
C ARG A 11 -48.70 44.17 -12.55
N ARG A 12 -49.30 43.03 -12.20
CA ARG A 12 -48.57 41.83 -11.78
C ARG A 12 -48.08 41.11 -13.04
N GLY A 13 -46.77 41.11 -13.27
CA GLY A 13 -46.14 40.21 -14.26
C GLY A 13 -46.04 38.80 -13.69
N PRO A 14 -46.01 37.75 -14.54
CA PRO A 14 -45.88 36.38 -14.07
C PRO A 14 -44.45 36.15 -13.57
N ILE A 15 -44.31 35.81 -12.29
CA ILE A 15 -43.07 35.30 -11.72
C ILE A 15 -42.95 33.86 -12.21
N ALA A 16 -42.04 33.62 -13.15
CA ALA A 16 -41.66 32.27 -13.56
C ALA A 16 -40.93 31.59 -12.38
N LEU A 17 -41.58 30.62 -11.76
CA LEU A 17 -40.98 29.72 -10.78
C LEU A 17 -40.05 28.78 -11.53
N ALA A 18 -38.74 29.02 -11.48
CA ALA A 18 -37.75 28.07 -11.95
C ALA A 18 -37.66 26.92 -10.93
N VAL A 19 -38.32 25.80 -11.22
CA VAL A 19 -38.11 24.54 -10.51
C VAL A 19 -36.76 24.00 -10.98
N ALA A 20 -35.73 24.11 -10.14
CA ALA A 20 -34.47 23.43 -10.36
C ALA A 20 -34.70 21.92 -10.15
N LEU A 21 -34.81 21.17 -11.26
CA LEU A 21 -34.71 19.71 -11.23
C LEU A 21 -33.27 19.36 -10.80
N ILE A 22 -33.10 18.89 -9.57
CA ILE A 22 -31.90 18.15 -9.19
C ILE A 22 -32.04 16.77 -9.84
N THR A 23 -31.50 16.62 -11.05
CA THR A 23 -31.30 15.30 -11.64
C THR A 23 -30.22 14.59 -10.83
N LEU A 24 -30.65 13.74 -9.88
CA LEU A 24 -29.85 12.62 -9.42
C LEU A 24 -29.64 11.72 -10.63
N LEU A 25 -28.56 11.94 -11.39
CA LEU A 25 -28.04 10.93 -12.28
C LEU A 25 -27.56 9.79 -11.37
N SER A 26 -28.41 8.77 -11.24
CA SER A 26 -27.96 7.42 -10.97
C SER A 26 -27.04 7.04 -12.13
N LEU A 27 -25.75 7.36 -11.97
CA LEU A 27 -24.68 6.72 -12.72
C LEU A 27 -24.80 5.24 -12.40
N SER A 28 -25.42 4.47 -13.30
CA SER A 28 -25.06 3.07 -13.44
C SER A 28 -23.55 3.07 -13.58
N ALA A 29 -22.83 2.65 -12.55
CA ALA A 29 -21.38 2.61 -12.57
C ALA A 29 -20.99 1.67 -13.71
N CYS A 30 -20.59 2.24 -14.84
CA CYS A 30 -19.75 1.52 -15.76
C CYS A 30 -18.52 1.11 -14.95
N ASP A 31 -18.09 -0.14 -15.09
CA ASP A 31 -16.86 -0.59 -14.44
C ASP A 31 -15.75 0.42 -14.76
N PRO A 32 -14.99 0.88 -13.75
CA PRO A 32 -13.89 1.76 -14.03
C PRO A 32 -12.94 1.05 -15.02
N PRO A 33 -12.40 1.78 -16.02
CA PRO A 33 -11.40 1.22 -16.90
C PRO A 33 -10.21 0.71 -16.10
N THR A 34 -9.42 -0.18 -16.70
CA THR A 34 -8.13 -0.58 -16.12
C THR A 34 -7.24 0.66 -15.93
N PRO A 35 -6.34 0.67 -14.92
CA PRO A 35 -5.59 1.87 -14.57
C PRO A 35 -4.79 2.51 -15.72
N ASP A 36 -4.23 1.69 -16.61
CA ASP A 36 -3.52 2.12 -17.84
C ASP A 36 -4.43 2.93 -18.81
N GLN A 37 -5.74 2.69 -18.77
CA GLN A 37 -6.75 3.33 -19.62
C GLN A 37 -7.56 4.40 -18.87
N ASP A 38 -7.20 4.71 -17.63
CA ASP A 38 -7.94 5.59 -16.75
C ASP A 38 -7.15 6.86 -16.43
N ASP A 39 -7.61 8.00 -16.94
CA ASP A 39 -7.04 9.34 -16.71
C ASP A 39 -6.87 9.68 -15.22
N PHE A 40 -7.57 8.98 -14.31
CA PHE A 40 -7.38 9.14 -12.87
C PHE A 40 -5.95 8.80 -12.44
N TYR A 41 -5.36 7.73 -12.97
CA TYR A 41 -4.03 7.26 -12.62
C TYR A 41 -2.92 8.01 -13.36
N GLN A 42 -3.27 8.77 -14.40
CA GLN A 42 -2.33 9.58 -15.16
C GLN A 42 -2.02 10.90 -14.40
N PRO A 43 -0.80 11.08 -13.86
CA PRO A 43 -0.45 12.30 -13.16
C PRO A 43 -0.25 13.48 -14.14
N PRO A 44 -0.44 14.73 -13.69
CA PRO A 44 -0.05 15.89 -14.50
C PRO A 44 1.47 15.90 -14.72
N SER A 45 1.92 16.34 -15.88
CA SER A 45 3.34 16.59 -16.17
C SER A 45 3.56 18.07 -16.53
N PRO A 46 4.30 18.85 -15.73
CA PRO A 46 4.95 18.46 -14.47
C PRO A 46 3.95 18.21 -13.34
N LEU A 47 4.38 17.48 -12.30
CA LEU A 47 3.58 17.30 -11.09
C LEU A 47 3.26 18.66 -10.43
N PRO A 48 2.06 18.83 -9.84
CA PRO A 48 1.74 20.03 -9.10
C PRO A 48 2.74 20.27 -7.96
N ALA A 49 3.01 21.55 -7.68
CA ALA A 49 3.77 21.93 -6.49
C ALA A 49 3.03 21.48 -5.23
N GLY A 50 3.77 20.96 -4.26
CA GLY A 50 3.20 20.43 -3.02
C GLY A 50 4.23 19.70 -2.19
N GLN A 51 3.77 19.08 -1.12
CA GLN A 51 4.53 18.22 -0.23
C GLN A 51 4.12 16.76 -0.43
N PRO A 52 4.97 15.79 -0.05
CA PRO A 52 4.56 14.39 -0.02
C PRO A 52 3.30 14.20 0.83
N GLY A 53 2.37 13.39 0.34
CA GLY A 53 1.02 13.19 0.88
C GLY A 53 -0.02 14.23 0.46
N ASP A 54 0.31 15.24 -0.35
CA ASP A 54 -0.72 16.14 -0.89
C ASP A 54 -1.56 15.42 -1.94
N VAL A 55 -2.88 15.54 -1.81
CA VAL A 55 -3.84 14.95 -2.76
C VAL A 55 -3.82 15.76 -4.06
N ILE A 56 -3.41 15.12 -5.15
CA ILE A 56 -3.43 15.68 -6.50
C ILE A 56 -4.85 15.67 -7.05
N ARG A 57 -5.54 14.54 -6.89
CA ARG A 57 -6.95 14.35 -7.24
C ARG A 57 -7.55 13.21 -6.44
N SER A 58 -8.87 13.19 -6.35
CA SER A 58 -9.62 12.14 -5.67
C SER A 58 -10.96 11.92 -6.36
N ARG A 59 -11.47 10.69 -6.33
CA ARG A 59 -12.82 10.38 -6.80
C ARG A 59 -13.50 9.37 -5.88
N ALA A 60 -14.82 9.40 -5.83
CA ALA A 60 -15.58 8.34 -5.19
C ALA A 60 -15.26 7.00 -5.87
N ALA A 61 -15.11 5.94 -5.07
CA ALA A 61 -14.84 4.60 -5.54
C ALA A 61 -15.76 3.61 -4.83
N THR A 62 -15.75 2.37 -5.31
CA THR A 62 -16.40 1.24 -4.64
C THR A 62 -15.36 0.51 -3.79
N PHE A 63 -15.76 0.03 -2.62
CA PHE A 63 -15.08 -1.06 -1.92
C PHE A 63 -16.06 -2.20 -1.84
N THR A 64 -15.75 -3.33 -2.45
CA THR A 64 -16.66 -4.48 -2.54
C THR A 64 -15.93 -5.76 -2.19
N LEU A 65 -16.69 -6.74 -1.69
CA LEU A 65 -16.24 -8.12 -1.44
C LEU A 65 -16.83 -9.10 -2.47
N ASP A 66 -17.60 -8.57 -3.42
CA ASP A 66 -18.35 -9.34 -4.41
C ASP A 66 -17.82 -9.03 -5.81
N PRO A 67 -17.04 -9.94 -6.42
CA PRO A 67 -16.48 -9.70 -7.75
C PRO A 67 -17.50 -9.77 -8.88
N ILE A 68 -18.73 -10.22 -8.60
CA ILE A 68 -19.79 -10.42 -9.61
C ILE A 68 -20.68 -9.18 -9.67
N ASP A 69 -21.39 -8.88 -8.58
CA ASP A 69 -22.35 -7.77 -8.57
C ASP A 69 -21.69 -6.45 -8.13
N LYS A 70 -20.45 -6.51 -7.62
CA LYS A 70 -19.67 -5.35 -7.13
C LYS A 70 -20.44 -4.49 -6.13
N THR A 71 -21.30 -5.13 -5.35
CA THR A 71 -22.12 -4.48 -4.33
C THR A 71 -21.21 -3.82 -3.30
N PRO A 72 -21.31 -2.50 -3.06
CA PRO A 72 -20.46 -1.83 -2.09
C PRO A 72 -20.65 -2.40 -0.68
N VAL A 73 -19.57 -2.52 0.08
CA VAL A 73 -19.62 -2.85 1.51
C VAL A 73 -20.45 -1.77 2.23
N PRO A 74 -21.55 -2.15 2.90
CA PRO A 74 -22.40 -1.18 3.58
C PRO A 74 -21.66 -0.40 4.66
N GLY A 75 -21.94 0.90 4.75
CA GLY A 75 -21.41 1.75 5.82
C GLY A 75 -19.94 2.13 5.69
N VAL A 76 -19.35 2.01 4.50
CA VAL A 76 -17.98 2.45 4.22
C VAL A 76 -17.99 3.45 3.05
N THR A 77 -17.41 4.62 3.27
CA THR A 77 -17.06 5.54 2.19
C THR A 77 -15.72 5.10 1.61
N SER A 78 -15.67 4.83 0.30
CA SER A 78 -14.44 4.53 -0.43
C SER A 78 -14.09 5.69 -1.36
N THR A 79 -12.84 6.12 -1.31
CA THR A 79 -12.32 7.22 -2.15
C THR A 79 -10.96 6.82 -2.69
N GLN A 80 -10.84 6.75 -4.01
CA GLN A 80 -9.54 6.66 -4.66
C GLN A 80 -8.85 8.02 -4.60
N VAL A 81 -7.56 8.00 -4.31
CA VAL A 81 -6.70 9.19 -4.24
C VAL A 81 -5.49 8.99 -5.14
N LEU A 82 -5.11 10.03 -5.86
CA LEU A 82 -3.79 10.16 -6.45
C LEU A 82 -3.07 11.23 -5.63
N TYR A 83 -1.92 10.90 -5.06
CA TYR A 83 -1.20 11.76 -4.15
C TYR A 83 0.28 11.88 -4.53
N ARG A 84 0.88 13.00 -4.16
CA ARG A 84 2.31 13.23 -4.35
C ARG A 84 3.09 12.37 -3.36
N SER A 85 4.11 11.67 -3.81
CA SER A 85 5.02 10.87 -2.98
C SER A 85 6.48 11.18 -3.33
N THR A 86 7.41 10.38 -2.85
CA THR A 86 8.84 10.47 -3.14
C THR A 86 9.38 9.09 -3.49
N ASN A 87 10.01 8.93 -4.65
CA ASN A 87 10.59 7.67 -5.11
C ASN A 87 11.88 7.31 -4.34
N ALA A 88 12.48 6.15 -4.66
CA ALA A 88 13.70 5.67 -4.01
C ALA A 88 14.86 6.69 -4.05
N LEU A 89 15.04 7.35 -5.20
CA LEU A 89 16.09 8.36 -5.45
C LEU A 89 15.81 9.75 -4.84
N GLY A 90 14.71 9.91 -4.09
CA GLY A 90 14.37 11.17 -3.44
C GLY A 90 13.68 12.18 -4.35
N GLN A 91 13.24 11.77 -5.54
CA GLN A 91 12.55 12.61 -6.52
C GLN A 91 11.03 12.52 -6.31
N PRO A 92 10.27 13.59 -6.60
CA PRO A 92 8.83 13.57 -6.48
C PRO A 92 8.19 12.67 -7.55
N ASN A 93 7.27 11.81 -7.13
CA ASN A 93 6.42 11.01 -8.00
C ASN A 93 4.94 11.14 -7.58
N ALA A 94 4.03 10.50 -8.31
CA ALA A 94 2.64 10.34 -7.93
C ALA A 94 2.35 8.87 -7.68
N VAL A 95 1.56 8.58 -6.66
CA VAL A 95 1.13 7.23 -6.29
C VAL A 95 -0.39 7.27 -6.09
N SER A 96 -1.07 6.22 -6.52
CA SER A 96 -2.50 6.04 -6.26
C SER A 96 -2.74 5.21 -5.01
N GLY A 97 -3.98 5.23 -4.53
CA GLY A 97 -4.39 4.46 -3.37
C GLY A 97 -5.87 4.62 -3.07
N THR A 98 -6.33 3.97 -2.01
CA THR A 98 -7.72 4.00 -1.57
C THR A 98 -7.82 4.38 -0.10
N VAL A 99 -8.70 5.34 0.20
CA VAL A 99 -9.06 5.73 1.57
C VAL A 99 -10.46 5.22 1.87
N LEU A 100 -10.56 4.36 2.88
CA LEU A 100 -11.78 3.71 3.35
C LEU A 100 -12.14 4.25 4.73
N VAL A 101 -13.33 4.84 4.88
CA VAL A 101 -13.78 5.43 6.15
C VAL A 101 -15.15 4.88 6.54
N PRO A 102 -15.31 4.28 7.73
CA PRO A 102 -16.62 3.90 8.23
C PRO A 102 -17.54 5.12 8.40
N THR A 103 -18.79 5.02 7.92
CA THR A 103 -19.79 6.10 8.01
C THR A 103 -20.39 6.23 9.41
N THR A 104 -20.27 5.19 10.24
CA THR A 104 -20.67 5.23 11.64
C THR A 104 -19.74 6.15 12.44
N PRO A 105 -20.26 7.01 13.33
CA PRO A 105 -19.41 7.87 14.17
C PRO A 105 -18.39 7.06 14.98
N TRP A 106 -17.17 7.58 15.10
CA TRP A 106 -16.16 7.02 16.00
C TRP A 106 -16.57 7.26 17.46
N ILE A 107 -16.63 6.18 18.26
CA ILE A 107 -17.03 6.21 19.67
C ILE A 107 -15.87 5.95 20.65
N GLY A 108 -14.65 5.77 20.14
CA GLY A 108 -13.46 5.56 20.98
C GLY A 108 -12.83 6.85 21.47
N ILE A 109 -11.66 6.73 22.11
CA ILE A 109 -10.93 7.87 22.68
C ILE A 109 -10.33 8.73 21.54
N GLY A 110 -10.52 10.04 21.62
CA GLY A 110 -9.90 11.00 20.70
C GLY A 110 -10.40 10.91 19.26
N SER A 111 -9.53 11.23 18.30
CA SER A 111 -9.82 11.14 16.86
C SER A 111 -9.84 9.68 16.39
N ARG A 112 -10.61 9.40 15.32
CA ARG A 112 -10.67 8.07 14.70
C ARG A 112 -9.25 7.63 14.30
N PRO A 113 -8.82 6.40 14.67
CA PRO A 113 -7.59 5.82 14.18
C PRO A 113 -7.58 5.65 12.67
N LEU A 114 -6.40 5.86 12.09
CA LEU A 114 -6.09 5.58 10.69
C LEU A 114 -5.07 4.44 10.64
N LEU A 115 -5.41 3.36 9.95
CA LEU A 115 -4.47 2.29 9.62
C LEU A 115 -3.93 2.52 8.21
N SER A 116 -2.64 2.82 8.09
CA SER A 116 -1.96 2.78 6.80
C SER A 116 -1.60 1.33 6.50
N TRP A 117 -2.26 0.77 5.48
CA TRP A 117 -2.19 -0.63 5.11
C TRP A 117 -1.28 -0.80 3.90
N ALA A 118 -0.21 -1.56 4.08
CA ALA A 118 0.74 -1.90 3.04
C ALA A 118 0.44 -3.33 2.59
N VAL A 119 0.03 -3.49 1.34
CA VAL A 119 -0.36 -4.78 0.77
C VAL A 119 0.84 -5.69 0.51
N GLY A 120 0.61 -7.00 0.49
CA GLY A 120 1.53 -7.98 -0.06
C GLY A 120 1.65 -7.89 -1.59
N THR A 121 2.37 -8.85 -2.17
CA THR A 121 2.70 -8.89 -3.60
C THR A 121 1.46 -8.90 -4.49
N ARG A 122 1.42 -7.97 -5.45
CA ARG A 122 0.35 -7.86 -6.46
C ARG A 122 0.79 -8.25 -7.86
N GLY A 123 2.09 -8.18 -8.14
CA GLY A 123 2.66 -8.23 -9.48
C GLY A 123 3.30 -6.90 -9.81
N VAL A 124 3.50 -6.62 -11.09
CA VAL A 124 4.18 -5.40 -11.55
C VAL A 124 3.38 -4.60 -12.57
N GLY A 125 2.24 -5.15 -13.04
CA GLY A 125 1.34 -4.48 -13.99
C GLY A 125 0.36 -3.50 -13.34
N ASP A 126 -0.17 -2.60 -14.18
CA ASP A 126 -1.09 -1.54 -13.75
C ASP A 126 -2.42 -2.07 -13.21
N ALA A 127 -2.96 -3.13 -13.81
CA ALA A 127 -4.22 -3.74 -13.40
C ALA A 127 -4.18 -4.38 -12.00
N CYS A 128 -2.98 -4.56 -11.43
CA CYS A 128 -2.79 -5.18 -10.13
C CYS A 128 -2.90 -4.16 -8.98
N ALA A 129 -3.01 -2.86 -9.28
CA ALA A 129 -3.12 -1.80 -8.29
C ALA A 129 -4.25 -2.09 -7.26
N PRO A 130 -3.95 -2.12 -5.95
CA PRO A 130 -4.93 -2.34 -4.89
C PRO A 130 -6.15 -1.42 -4.99
N SER A 131 -5.96 -0.15 -5.35
CA SER A 131 -7.05 0.80 -5.47
C SER A 131 -8.03 0.42 -6.57
N TYR A 132 -7.57 -0.23 -7.64
CA TYR A 132 -8.40 -0.83 -8.67
C TYR A 132 -9.03 -2.14 -8.19
N THR A 133 -8.23 -3.11 -7.74
CA THR A 133 -8.71 -4.46 -7.40
C THR A 133 -9.68 -4.48 -6.22
N LEU A 134 -9.55 -3.56 -5.24
CA LEU A 134 -10.53 -3.35 -4.16
C LEU A 134 -11.89 -2.85 -4.67
N SER A 135 -11.89 -2.09 -5.77
CA SER A 135 -13.12 -1.62 -6.43
C SER A 135 -13.79 -2.72 -7.25
N GLN A 136 -13.01 -3.74 -7.65
CA GLN A 136 -13.47 -4.89 -8.42
C GLN A 136 -13.87 -6.09 -7.53
N GLY A 137 -13.60 -6.04 -6.22
CA GLY A 137 -13.82 -7.20 -5.33
C GLY A 137 -12.85 -8.35 -5.60
N ALA A 138 -11.68 -8.03 -6.17
CA ALA A 138 -10.67 -8.99 -6.61
C ALA A 138 -9.38 -8.96 -5.76
N ASP A 139 -9.25 -8.01 -4.83
CA ASP A 139 -8.09 -7.93 -3.95
C ASP A 139 -8.12 -9.04 -2.89
N TYR A 140 -7.07 -9.87 -2.80
CA TYR A 140 -7.04 -11.01 -1.88
C TYR A 140 -6.95 -10.62 -0.38
N GLU A 141 -6.67 -9.36 -0.04
CA GLU A 141 -6.60 -8.87 1.34
C GLU A 141 -7.86 -8.10 1.78
N MET A 142 -8.87 -7.97 0.90
CA MET A 142 -10.07 -7.17 1.17
C MET A 142 -10.81 -7.58 2.45
N LEU A 143 -10.78 -8.85 2.84
CA LEU A 143 -11.38 -9.34 4.08
C LEU A 143 -10.59 -8.91 5.33
N PHE A 144 -9.26 -8.80 5.24
CA PHE A 144 -8.42 -8.32 6.34
C PHE A 144 -8.56 -6.81 6.52
N ILE A 145 -8.62 -6.07 5.42
CA ILE A 145 -8.93 -4.63 5.41
C ILE A 145 -10.33 -4.40 6.02
N LYS A 146 -11.32 -5.22 5.65
CA LYS A 146 -12.66 -5.18 6.23
C LYS A 146 -12.64 -5.43 7.75
N ALA A 147 -11.80 -6.34 8.26
CA ALA A 147 -11.67 -6.58 9.69
C ALA A 147 -11.12 -5.38 10.48
N ALA A 148 -10.30 -4.52 9.85
CA ALA A 148 -9.88 -3.25 10.42
C ALA A 148 -11.02 -2.20 10.40
N LEU A 149 -11.76 -2.12 9.29
CA LEU A 149 -12.95 -1.25 9.17
C LEU A 149 -14.03 -1.60 10.20
N ASP A 150 -14.22 -2.89 10.49
CA ASP A 150 -15.18 -3.38 11.49
C ASP A 150 -14.81 -2.99 12.93
N ARG A 151 -13.54 -2.62 13.19
CA ARG A 151 -13.10 -2.00 14.45
C ARG A 151 -13.41 -0.49 14.51
N GLY A 152 -14.03 0.06 13.47
CA GLY A 152 -14.35 1.48 13.34
C GLY A 152 -13.14 2.34 12.95
N TRP A 153 -12.05 1.75 12.47
CA TRP A 153 -10.88 2.51 12.01
C TRP A 153 -11.07 2.95 10.57
N ALA A 154 -10.43 4.05 10.18
CA ALA A 154 -10.21 4.31 8.76
C ALA A 154 -9.01 3.49 8.28
N VAL A 155 -9.01 3.12 7.00
CA VAL A 155 -7.91 2.40 6.36
C VAL A 155 -7.47 3.19 5.13
N ALA A 156 -6.18 3.42 4.97
CA ALA A 156 -5.58 3.98 3.77
C ALA A 156 -4.65 2.95 3.16
N VAL A 157 -4.94 2.52 1.94
CA VAL A 157 -4.18 1.50 1.21
C VAL A 157 -3.39 2.22 0.12
N SER A 158 -2.06 2.07 0.14
CA SER A 158 -1.21 2.56 -0.95
C SER A 158 -1.16 1.53 -2.06
N ASP A 159 -1.12 2.00 -3.30
CA ASP A 159 -0.80 1.12 -4.43
C ASP A 159 0.70 0.84 -4.55
N TYR A 160 1.55 1.66 -3.92
CA TYR A 160 2.99 1.78 -4.21
C TYR A 160 3.30 2.45 -5.55
N GLU A 161 4.55 2.88 -5.71
CA GLU A 161 5.04 3.43 -6.98
C GLU A 161 4.96 2.38 -8.09
N GLY A 162 4.48 2.80 -9.26
CA GLY A 162 4.44 1.98 -10.47
C GLY A 162 3.36 0.89 -10.48
N LEU A 163 2.45 0.87 -9.51
CA LEU A 163 1.22 0.09 -9.59
C LEU A 163 0.07 1.03 -9.93
N GLY A 164 -0.41 0.95 -11.17
CA GLY A 164 -1.52 1.70 -11.70
C GLY A 164 -1.13 3.07 -12.26
N THR A 165 -0.14 3.73 -11.67
CA THR A 165 0.47 4.96 -12.20
C THR A 165 1.64 4.65 -13.13
N PRO A 166 1.96 5.50 -14.13
CA PRO A 166 3.00 5.23 -15.11
C PRO A 166 4.37 4.84 -14.53
N GLY A 167 5.00 3.85 -15.16
CA GLY A 167 6.28 3.26 -14.75
C GLY A 167 6.09 1.84 -14.22
N GLN A 168 7.18 1.09 -14.08
CA GLN A 168 7.12 -0.26 -13.51
C GLN A 168 7.09 -0.19 -11.99
N HIS A 169 6.33 -1.09 -11.36
CA HIS A 169 6.33 -1.24 -9.91
C HIS A 169 7.73 -1.47 -9.35
N THR A 170 8.13 -0.64 -8.38
CA THR A 170 9.39 -0.76 -7.64
C THR A 170 9.31 -1.80 -6.53
N TYR A 171 8.94 -3.03 -6.91
CA TYR A 171 8.70 -4.15 -6.01
C TYR A 171 9.85 -4.36 -5.02
N VAL A 172 9.52 -4.44 -3.72
CA VAL A 172 10.40 -4.61 -2.55
C VAL A 172 11.47 -3.51 -2.36
N VAL A 173 11.37 -2.40 -3.08
CA VAL A 173 12.26 -1.25 -2.90
C VAL A 173 11.78 -0.42 -1.70
N GLY A 174 12.34 -0.77 -0.55
CA GLY A 174 12.00 -0.21 0.76
C GLY A 174 11.94 1.31 0.84
N GLN A 175 12.89 2.01 0.23
CA GLN A 175 12.90 3.48 0.22
C GLN A 175 11.65 4.06 -0.47
N SER A 176 11.17 3.44 -1.55
CA SER A 176 9.97 3.90 -2.25
C SER A 176 8.70 3.49 -1.52
N GLU A 177 8.58 2.19 -1.20
CA GLU A 177 7.39 1.64 -0.54
C GLU A 177 7.15 2.26 0.83
N GLY A 178 8.20 2.40 1.65
CA GLY A 178 8.10 3.00 2.97
C GLY A 178 7.62 4.46 2.93
N ARG A 179 8.08 5.25 1.95
CA ARG A 179 7.62 6.63 1.74
C ARG A 179 6.16 6.64 1.26
N ALA A 180 5.80 5.78 0.31
CA ALA A 180 4.44 5.66 -0.20
C ALA A 180 3.42 5.29 0.90
N VAL A 181 3.78 4.38 1.83
CA VAL A 181 2.98 4.00 3.00
C VAL A 181 2.79 5.15 3.99
N LEU A 182 3.81 5.99 4.21
CA LEU A 182 3.67 7.17 5.06
C LEU A 182 2.84 8.25 4.35
N ASP A 183 3.03 8.41 3.05
CA ASP A 183 2.37 9.44 2.26
C ASP A 183 0.90 9.14 1.99
N VAL A 184 0.47 7.88 1.88
CA VAL A 184 -0.97 7.56 1.82
C VAL A 184 -1.68 7.92 3.13
N ALA A 185 -0.99 7.79 4.28
CA ALA A 185 -1.54 8.21 5.57
C ALA A 185 -1.72 9.74 5.62
N ARG A 186 -0.73 10.50 5.11
CA ARG A 186 -0.84 11.96 4.94
C ARG A 186 -1.97 12.32 3.99
N ALA A 187 -2.08 11.63 2.86
CA ALA A 187 -3.14 11.85 1.88
C ALA A 187 -4.52 11.65 2.49
N ALA A 188 -4.72 10.59 3.29
CA ALA A 188 -5.97 10.35 4.00
C ALA A 188 -6.31 11.45 5.02
N GLN A 189 -5.31 11.95 5.76
CA GLN A 189 -5.49 13.07 6.69
C GLN A 189 -5.74 14.43 6.02
N ARG A 190 -5.30 14.59 4.76
CA ARG A 190 -5.49 15.81 3.95
C ARG A 190 -6.69 15.72 3.01
N LEU A 191 -7.28 14.53 2.84
CA LEU A 191 -8.42 14.29 1.97
C LEU A 191 -9.67 15.02 2.50
N PRO A 192 -10.24 15.98 1.76
CA PRO A 192 -11.43 16.71 2.20
C PRO A 192 -12.61 15.76 2.43
N GLY A 193 -13.29 15.93 3.57
CA GLY A 193 -14.47 15.13 3.91
C GLY A 193 -14.18 13.74 4.49
N SER A 194 -12.92 13.32 4.63
CA SER A 194 -12.57 12.03 5.26
C SER A 194 -12.88 11.99 6.76
N GLY A 195 -12.94 13.15 7.42
CA GLY A 195 -13.06 13.25 8.88
C GLY A 195 -11.77 12.87 9.63
N LEU A 196 -10.67 12.65 8.90
CA LEU A 196 -9.33 12.42 9.44
C LEU A 196 -8.54 13.73 9.47
N SER A 197 -7.52 13.79 10.32
CA SER A 197 -6.64 14.95 10.43
C SER A 197 -5.30 14.55 11.05
N ALA A 198 -4.37 15.49 11.20
CA ALA A 198 -3.10 15.28 11.90
C ALA A 198 -3.26 14.79 13.36
N SER A 199 -4.44 14.95 13.98
CA SER A 199 -4.71 14.41 15.33
C SER A 199 -5.12 12.94 15.33
N SER A 200 -5.48 12.36 14.17
CA SER A 200 -5.78 10.94 14.04
C SER A 200 -4.54 10.10 14.40
N PRO A 201 -4.63 9.17 15.35
CA PRO A 201 -3.53 8.25 15.62
C PRO A 201 -3.35 7.31 14.42
N VAL A 202 -2.10 7.06 14.04
CA VAL A 202 -1.75 6.25 12.87
C VAL A 202 -1.17 4.91 13.31
N GLY A 203 -1.66 3.82 12.74
CA GLY A 203 -1.02 2.50 12.80
C GLY A 203 -0.47 2.15 11.43
N LEU A 204 0.63 1.42 11.38
CA LEU A 204 1.15 0.83 10.14
C LEU A 204 0.93 -0.67 10.20
N MET A 205 0.40 -1.29 9.14
CA MET A 205 0.24 -2.74 9.07
C MET A 205 0.51 -3.29 7.68
N GLY A 206 1.22 -4.41 7.61
CA GLY A 206 1.49 -5.14 6.37
C GLY A 206 2.09 -6.53 6.62
N TYR A 207 2.03 -7.38 5.60
CA TYR A 207 2.57 -8.74 5.60
C TYR A 207 3.32 -9.04 4.30
N SER A 208 4.33 -9.92 4.33
CA SER A 208 5.17 -10.25 3.16
C SER A 208 5.85 -8.99 2.62
N GLN A 209 5.76 -8.68 1.32
CA GLN A 209 6.17 -7.36 0.77
C GLN A 209 5.66 -6.20 1.63
N GLY A 210 4.36 -6.20 2.00
CA GLY A 210 3.77 -5.19 2.85
C GLY A 210 4.41 -5.12 4.25
N GLY A 211 4.91 -6.25 4.75
CA GLY A 211 5.69 -6.32 5.99
C GLY A 211 7.03 -5.59 5.86
N GLY A 212 7.71 -5.76 4.73
CA GLY A 212 8.90 -4.99 4.34
C GLY A 212 8.60 -3.50 4.22
N ALA A 213 7.53 -3.14 3.50
CA ALA A 213 7.08 -1.77 3.30
C ALA A 213 6.78 -1.05 4.62
N VAL A 214 6.04 -1.68 5.56
CA VAL A 214 5.79 -1.05 6.87
C VAL A 214 7.00 -1.07 7.79
N GLY A 215 7.93 -2.02 7.63
CA GLY A 215 9.24 -2.00 8.28
C GLY A 215 10.02 -0.76 7.88
N TRP A 216 10.13 -0.51 6.56
CA TRP A 216 10.78 0.68 6.00
C TRP A 216 10.07 1.97 6.39
N ALA A 217 8.73 2.00 6.32
CA ALA A 217 7.94 3.13 6.80
C ALA A 217 8.23 3.43 8.28
N ALA A 218 8.40 2.42 9.12
CA ALA A 218 8.69 2.61 10.53
C ALA A 218 10.09 3.20 10.77
N GLU A 219 11.11 2.74 10.03
CA GLU A 219 12.47 3.31 10.10
C GLU A 219 12.53 4.74 9.55
N LEU A 220 11.84 5.01 8.45
CA LEU A 220 11.82 6.33 7.80
C LEU A 220 10.95 7.35 8.52
N ALA A 221 9.94 6.94 9.28
CA ALA A 221 8.96 7.88 9.84
C ALA A 221 9.56 8.93 10.78
N GLY A 222 10.72 8.67 11.41
CA GLY A 222 11.40 9.66 12.24
C GLY A 222 11.97 10.83 11.43
N SER A 223 12.55 10.56 10.27
CA SER A 223 13.22 11.54 9.42
C SER A 223 12.31 12.09 8.31
N TYR A 224 11.46 11.26 7.73
CA TYR A 224 10.61 11.58 6.58
C TYR A 224 9.23 12.09 6.95
N ALA A 225 8.61 11.52 7.99
CA ALA A 225 7.26 11.87 8.45
C ALA A 225 7.12 12.06 9.97
N PRO A 226 7.94 12.95 10.58
CA PRO A 226 7.98 13.15 12.01
C PRO A 226 6.63 13.61 12.60
N GLU A 227 5.79 14.28 11.80
CA GLU A 227 4.49 14.79 12.18
C GLU A 227 3.40 13.72 12.30
N LEU A 228 3.56 12.54 11.67
CA LEU A 228 2.59 11.46 11.80
C LEU A 228 2.61 10.89 13.23
N ASN A 229 1.44 10.88 13.87
CA ASN A 229 1.20 10.36 15.21
C ASN A 229 1.13 8.82 15.22
N ILE A 230 2.24 8.18 14.85
CA ILE A 230 2.37 6.72 14.77
C ILE A 230 2.30 6.12 16.18
N LYS A 231 1.33 5.23 16.39
CA LYS A 231 1.10 4.52 17.66
C LYS A 231 1.74 3.13 17.70
N GLY A 232 1.98 2.54 16.54
CA GLY A 232 2.73 1.31 16.40
C GLY A 232 2.68 0.75 14.98
N THR A 233 3.59 -0.19 14.72
CA THR A 233 3.72 -0.90 13.45
C THR A 233 3.50 -2.39 13.68
N ALA A 234 2.60 -3.03 12.93
CA ALA A 234 2.44 -4.48 12.91
C ALA A 234 2.94 -5.02 11.57
N ALA A 235 4.10 -5.68 11.58
CA ALA A 235 4.80 -6.12 10.38
C ALA A 235 5.03 -7.64 10.46
N GLY A 236 4.60 -8.37 9.43
CA GLY A 236 4.77 -9.82 9.40
C GLY A 236 5.38 -10.36 8.13
N GLY A 237 6.01 -11.55 8.22
CA GLY A 237 6.60 -12.21 7.05
C GLY A 237 7.64 -11.34 6.34
N ILE A 238 8.43 -10.57 7.09
CA ILE A 238 9.17 -9.41 6.61
C ILE A 238 10.37 -9.83 5.72
N PRO A 239 10.42 -9.46 4.43
CA PRO A 239 11.60 -9.59 3.60
C PRO A 239 12.60 -8.45 3.91
N GLY A 240 13.27 -8.51 5.07
CA GLY A 240 14.20 -7.46 5.53
C GLY A 240 15.64 -7.56 5.00
N ASP A 241 16.01 -8.74 4.51
CA ASP A 241 17.29 -9.04 3.85
C ASP A 241 17.00 -9.69 2.49
N LEU A 242 17.01 -8.88 1.44
CA LEU A 242 16.64 -9.32 0.09
C LEU A 242 17.63 -10.35 -0.49
N PRO A 243 18.97 -10.21 -0.32
CA PRO A 243 19.91 -11.27 -0.69
C PRO A 243 19.60 -12.61 -0.01
N ALA A 244 19.34 -12.62 1.30
CA ALA A 244 19.00 -13.84 2.02
C ALA A 244 17.69 -14.48 1.53
N VAL A 245 16.69 -13.67 1.18
CA VAL A 245 15.44 -14.16 0.55
C VAL A 245 15.73 -14.77 -0.81
N ALA A 246 16.49 -14.08 -1.67
CA ALA A 246 16.82 -14.57 -3.01
C ALA A 246 17.58 -15.90 -2.98
N GLU A 247 18.53 -16.06 -2.05
CA GLU A 247 19.23 -17.34 -1.83
C GLU A 247 18.30 -18.44 -1.32
N PHE A 248 17.36 -18.10 -0.44
CA PHE A 248 16.44 -19.07 0.16
C PHE A 248 15.43 -19.65 -0.84
N VAL A 249 14.97 -18.84 -1.79
CA VAL A 249 13.99 -19.27 -2.81
C VAL A 249 14.63 -19.88 -4.06
N GLU A 250 15.95 -19.87 -4.16
CA GLU A 250 16.70 -20.37 -5.32
C GLU A 250 16.41 -21.85 -5.61
N GLY A 251 16.05 -22.18 -6.85
CA GLY A 251 15.70 -23.55 -7.23
C GLY A 251 14.37 -24.04 -6.62
N GLY A 252 13.63 -23.17 -5.92
CA GLY A 252 12.39 -23.48 -5.22
C GLY A 252 11.13 -23.15 -6.02
N PRO A 253 9.95 -23.38 -5.43
CA PRO A 253 8.66 -23.13 -6.08
C PRO A 253 8.29 -21.64 -6.18
N VAL A 254 9.05 -20.75 -5.56
CA VAL A 254 8.77 -19.30 -5.49
C VAL A 254 9.96 -18.44 -5.95
N VAL A 255 10.89 -19.01 -6.74
CA VAL A 255 12.04 -18.27 -7.31
C VAL A 255 11.62 -17.04 -8.12
N ALA A 256 10.40 -17.05 -8.66
CA ALA A 256 9.80 -15.92 -9.36
C ALA A 256 9.81 -14.61 -8.56
N LEU A 257 9.71 -14.68 -7.23
CA LEU A 257 9.76 -13.50 -6.37
C LEU A 257 11.12 -12.79 -6.45
N ALA A 258 12.22 -13.54 -6.58
CA ALA A 258 13.56 -12.97 -6.77
C ALA A 258 13.71 -12.33 -8.16
N LEU A 259 13.09 -12.92 -9.19
CA LEU A 259 13.06 -12.35 -10.55
C LEU A 259 12.23 -11.06 -10.59
N LEU A 260 11.07 -11.03 -9.94
CA LEU A 260 10.26 -9.81 -9.77
C LEU A 260 11.00 -8.74 -8.98
N ALA A 261 11.74 -9.11 -7.92
CA ALA A 261 12.57 -8.17 -7.17
C ALA A 261 13.67 -7.55 -8.03
N SER A 262 14.20 -8.29 -9.01
CA SER A 262 15.17 -7.77 -9.97
C SER A 262 14.55 -6.70 -10.86
N ILE A 263 13.32 -6.93 -11.35
CA ILE A 263 12.55 -5.93 -12.12
C ILE A 263 12.28 -4.69 -11.26
N GLY A 264 11.85 -4.86 -10.02
CA GLY A 264 11.54 -3.75 -9.11
C GLY A 264 12.77 -2.89 -8.76
N LEU A 265 13.93 -3.52 -8.53
CA LEU A 265 15.19 -2.83 -8.29
C LEU A 265 15.66 -2.05 -9.52
N ASP A 266 15.60 -2.65 -10.72
CA ASP A 266 15.98 -1.97 -11.96
C ASP A 266 15.06 -0.77 -12.26
N ALA A 267 13.75 -0.91 -12.00
CA ALA A 267 12.78 0.17 -12.12
C ALA A 267 13.09 1.36 -11.19
N ALA A 268 13.57 1.09 -9.96
CA ALA A 268 13.93 2.13 -9.01
C ALA A 268 15.32 2.74 -9.26
N TYR A 269 16.23 1.96 -9.83
CA TYR A 269 17.66 2.27 -9.99
C TYR A 269 18.10 1.97 -11.43
N PRO A 270 17.83 2.87 -12.40
CA PRO A 270 18.06 2.62 -13.82
C PRO A 270 19.52 2.34 -14.20
N GLU A 271 20.48 2.66 -13.33
CA GLU A 271 21.89 2.30 -13.54
C GLU A 271 22.20 0.81 -13.34
N LEU A 272 21.26 0.02 -12.80
CA LEU A 272 21.42 -1.44 -12.65
C LEU A 272 21.35 -2.16 -14.00
N ASP A 273 20.58 -1.62 -14.94
CA ASP A 273 20.46 -2.04 -16.35
C ASP A 273 20.28 -3.57 -16.48
N LEU A 274 19.22 -4.09 -15.85
CA LEU A 274 18.93 -5.54 -15.74
C LEU A 274 18.98 -6.25 -17.10
N GLU A 275 18.53 -5.59 -18.16
CA GLU A 275 18.55 -6.11 -19.54
C GLU A 275 19.95 -6.60 -19.95
N THR A 276 21.02 -5.95 -19.47
CA THR A 276 22.41 -6.33 -19.74
C THR A 276 22.86 -7.61 -19.03
N TYR A 277 22.07 -8.15 -18.10
CA TYR A 277 22.35 -9.42 -17.41
C TYR A 277 21.51 -10.56 -18.01
N LEU A 278 20.40 -10.26 -18.69
CA LEU A 278 19.47 -11.27 -19.18
C LEU A 278 20.05 -12.11 -20.33
N ASN A 279 19.75 -13.40 -20.31
CA ASN A 279 19.91 -14.27 -21.48
C ASN A 279 18.60 -14.29 -22.30
N ASP A 280 18.51 -15.12 -23.33
CA ASP A 280 17.30 -15.19 -24.18
C ASP A 280 16.04 -15.63 -23.41
N ASN A 281 16.18 -16.54 -22.43
CA ASN A 281 15.06 -16.95 -21.58
C ASN A 281 14.63 -15.81 -20.65
N GLY A 282 15.58 -15.05 -20.10
CA GLY A 282 15.30 -13.91 -19.25
C GLY A 282 14.54 -12.81 -19.98
N ARG A 283 14.98 -12.45 -21.20
CA ARG A 283 14.27 -11.49 -22.05
C ARG A 283 12.85 -11.94 -22.37
N ALA A 284 12.68 -13.22 -22.74
CA ALA A 284 11.37 -13.78 -23.05
C ALA A 284 10.45 -13.81 -21.81
N LEU A 285 10.99 -14.09 -20.62
CA LEU A 285 10.21 -14.03 -19.38
C LEU A 285 9.83 -12.58 -19.04
N MET A 286 10.74 -11.63 -19.21
CA MET A 286 10.49 -10.21 -18.91
C MET A 286 9.39 -9.64 -19.81
N GLU A 287 9.40 -9.97 -21.11
CA GLU A 287 8.32 -9.59 -22.04
C GLU A 287 6.96 -10.16 -21.62
N LYS A 288 6.92 -11.40 -21.10
CA LYS A 288 5.68 -11.99 -20.56
C LYS A 288 5.26 -11.36 -19.21
N ALA A 289 6.21 -10.80 -18.47
CA ALA A 289 6.01 -10.35 -17.10
C ALA A 289 5.68 -8.86 -16.99
N GLU A 290 5.75 -8.09 -18.09
CA GLU A 290 5.57 -6.62 -18.12
C GLU A 290 4.28 -6.18 -17.40
N ASP A 291 3.16 -6.87 -17.66
CA ASP A 291 1.84 -6.60 -17.08
C ASP A 291 1.41 -7.65 -16.03
N LEU A 292 2.35 -8.43 -15.49
CA LEU A 292 2.04 -9.58 -14.64
C LEU A 292 1.28 -9.16 -13.37
N CYS A 293 0.11 -9.75 -13.15
CA CYS A 293 -0.58 -9.74 -11.86
C CYS A 293 -0.51 -11.10 -11.18
N LEU A 294 -0.03 -11.16 -9.94
CA LEU A 294 0.26 -12.41 -9.19
C LEU A 294 -0.90 -13.43 -9.21
N VAL A 295 -2.14 -12.95 -9.13
CA VAL A 295 -3.36 -13.77 -9.01
C VAL A 295 -4.20 -13.80 -10.29
N SER A 296 -3.71 -13.25 -11.40
CA SER A 296 -4.36 -13.40 -12.72
C SER A 296 -4.07 -14.78 -13.31
N VAL A 297 -4.85 -15.21 -14.31
CA VAL A 297 -4.68 -16.52 -14.95
C VAL A 297 -3.33 -16.61 -15.67
N ASP A 298 -3.01 -15.57 -16.43
CA ASP A 298 -1.73 -15.33 -17.09
C ASP A 298 -0.60 -15.22 -16.05
N GLY A 299 -0.83 -14.54 -14.93
CA GLY A 299 0.14 -14.42 -13.85
C GLY A 299 0.51 -15.77 -13.24
N ILE A 300 -0.50 -16.55 -12.85
CA ILE A 300 -0.31 -17.90 -12.30
C ILE A 300 0.40 -18.81 -13.32
N ALA A 301 0.04 -18.72 -14.60
CA ALA A 301 0.69 -19.50 -15.65
C ALA A 301 2.17 -19.13 -15.82
N THR A 302 2.48 -17.84 -15.96
CA THR A 302 3.85 -17.33 -16.13
C THR A 302 4.72 -17.63 -14.92
N LEU A 303 4.22 -17.43 -13.71
CA LEU A 303 4.94 -17.81 -12.48
C LEU A 303 5.14 -19.33 -12.39
N GLY A 304 4.15 -20.10 -12.85
CA GLY A 304 4.23 -21.56 -12.96
C GLY A 304 5.38 -22.05 -13.84
N GLU A 305 5.75 -21.31 -14.89
CA GLU A 305 6.89 -21.64 -15.77
C GLU A 305 8.25 -21.57 -15.04
N THR A 306 8.31 -20.85 -13.91
CA THR A 306 9.55 -20.65 -13.12
C THR A 306 9.67 -21.61 -11.94
N ILE A 307 8.66 -22.44 -11.65
CA ILE A 307 8.68 -23.32 -10.49
C ILE A 307 9.85 -24.32 -10.61
N PHE A 308 10.71 -24.35 -9.59
CA PHE A 308 11.92 -25.18 -9.51
C PHE A 308 12.99 -24.87 -10.57
N THR A 309 12.95 -23.68 -11.19
CA THR A 309 14.06 -23.17 -12.01
C THR A 309 15.08 -22.42 -11.15
N SER A 310 16.27 -22.21 -11.72
CA SER A 310 17.30 -21.36 -11.12
C SER A 310 17.19 -19.94 -11.65
N ARG A 311 17.51 -18.92 -10.85
CA ARG A 311 17.66 -17.55 -11.38
C ARG A 311 18.72 -17.50 -12.50
N MET A 312 19.72 -18.38 -12.43
CA MET A 312 20.78 -18.50 -13.42
C MET A 312 20.29 -19.03 -14.78
N ASP A 313 19.08 -19.58 -14.85
CA ASP A 313 18.47 -20.00 -16.13
C ASP A 313 18.03 -18.80 -16.97
N TYR A 314 17.91 -17.60 -16.39
CA TYR A 314 17.41 -16.37 -17.01
C TYR A 314 18.48 -15.29 -17.23
N VAL A 315 19.67 -15.46 -16.64
CA VAL A 315 20.78 -14.51 -16.76
C VAL A 315 22.02 -15.18 -17.33
N HIS A 316 22.94 -14.39 -17.90
CA HIS A 316 24.27 -14.87 -18.25
C HIS A 316 25.34 -14.47 -17.21
N THR A 317 25.02 -13.50 -16.35
CA THR A 317 25.81 -13.07 -15.19
C THR A 317 24.86 -12.90 -14.01
N ASP A 318 25.20 -13.40 -12.82
CA ASP A 318 24.36 -13.24 -11.63
C ASP A 318 24.36 -11.76 -11.19
N PRO A 319 23.21 -11.05 -11.18
CA PRO A 319 23.12 -9.69 -10.66
C PRO A 319 23.56 -9.60 -9.19
N LEU A 320 23.31 -10.64 -8.38
CA LEU A 320 23.73 -10.65 -6.97
C LEU A 320 25.25 -10.64 -6.79
N ALA A 321 26.02 -11.03 -7.81
CA ALA A 321 27.49 -10.94 -7.78
C ALA A 321 28.02 -9.54 -8.17
N SER A 322 27.15 -8.64 -8.63
CA SER A 322 27.53 -7.31 -9.09
C SER A 322 27.63 -6.30 -7.94
N PRO A 323 28.73 -5.54 -7.82
CA PRO A 323 28.85 -4.49 -6.80
C PRO A 323 27.78 -3.41 -6.87
N ALA A 324 27.27 -3.09 -8.07
CA ALA A 324 26.22 -2.09 -8.24
C ALA A 324 24.89 -2.56 -7.64
N TRP A 325 24.53 -3.81 -7.89
CA TRP A 325 23.35 -4.45 -7.32
C TRP A 325 23.47 -4.61 -5.81
N GLN A 326 24.61 -5.09 -5.31
CA GLN A 326 24.87 -5.21 -3.87
C GLN A 326 24.73 -3.86 -3.16
N ALA A 327 25.24 -2.76 -3.74
CA ALA A 327 25.07 -1.43 -3.14
C ALA A 327 23.60 -1.01 -3.00
N ARG A 328 22.73 -1.32 -3.98
CA ARG A 328 21.29 -1.00 -3.91
C ARG A 328 20.51 -1.97 -3.01
N LEU A 329 20.94 -3.23 -2.93
CA LEU A 329 20.40 -4.21 -1.98
C LEU A 329 20.72 -3.80 -0.53
N ASP A 330 21.97 -3.40 -0.26
CA ASP A 330 22.41 -2.89 1.05
C ASP A 330 21.63 -1.62 1.46
N GLU A 331 21.35 -0.73 0.50
CA GLU A 331 20.51 0.46 0.74
C GLU A 331 19.06 0.11 1.13
N ASN A 332 18.58 -1.08 0.76
CA ASN A 332 17.23 -1.58 1.03
C ASN A 332 17.19 -2.68 2.12
N GLN A 333 18.27 -2.84 2.89
CA GLN A 333 18.30 -3.73 4.05
C GLN A 333 17.71 -3.08 5.32
N LEU A 334 16.77 -3.77 5.96
CA LEU A 334 16.16 -3.33 7.23
C LEU A 334 17.06 -3.62 8.43
N GLY A 335 16.83 -2.88 9.51
CA GLY A 335 17.46 -3.10 10.82
C GLY A 335 18.58 -2.11 11.14
N SER A 336 18.92 -1.20 10.23
CA SER A 336 19.97 -0.20 10.42
C SER A 336 19.50 1.05 11.18
N THR A 337 18.19 1.25 11.28
CA THR A 337 17.59 2.41 11.94
C THR A 337 16.52 1.96 12.93
N LYS A 338 16.47 2.60 14.10
CA LYS A 338 15.40 2.40 15.07
C LYS A 338 14.02 2.78 14.50
N PRO A 339 13.04 1.86 14.48
CA PRO A 339 11.65 2.18 14.13
C PRO A 339 11.03 3.26 15.02
N LYS A 340 10.22 4.15 14.42
CA LYS A 340 9.42 5.13 15.15
C LYS A 340 8.22 4.47 15.82
N GLY A 341 8.30 4.34 17.13
CA GLY A 341 7.24 3.74 17.95
C GLY A 341 7.45 2.23 18.16
N PRO A 342 6.53 1.57 18.88
CA PRO A 342 6.63 0.14 19.12
C PRO A 342 6.31 -0.67 17.86
N VAL A 343 6.88 -1.88 17.76
CA VAL A 343 6.66 -2.80 16.65
C VAL A 343 6.10 -4.12 17.17
N PHE A 344 5.05 -4.65 16.52
CA PHE A 344 4.65 -6.04 16.60
C PHE A 344 5.19 -6.76 15.37
N GLN A 345 6.25 -7.52 15.57
CA GLN A 345 6.92 -8.27 14.52
C GLN A 345 6.48 -9.73 14.63
N TYR A 346 5.91 -10.29 13.57
CA TYR A 346 5.42 -11.66 13.57
C TYR A 346 5.88 -12.45 12.35
N HIS A 347 6.04 -13.76 12.49
CA HIS A 347 6.53 -14.60 11.38
C HIS A 347 6.00 -16.02 11.48
N GLY A 348 5.72 -16.65 10.35
CA GLY A 348 5.44 -18.08 10.28
C GLY A 348 6.67 -18.88 10.68
N GLY A 349 6.54 -19.83 11.60
CA GLY A 349 7.65 -20.61 12.12
C GLY A 349 8.24 -21.60 11.11
N VAL A 350 7.46 -21.92 10.07
CA VAL A 350 7.84 -22.82 8.97
C VAL A 350 7.71 -22.13 7.61
N ASP A 351 7.90 -20.82 7.58
CA ASP A 351 7.85 -19.99 6.37
C ASP A 351 8.80 -20.50 5.28
N GLU A 352 8.23 -20.80 4.12
CA GLU A 352 8.85 -21.40 2.95
C GLU A 352 9.17 -20.37 1.85
N MET A 353 8.81 -19.09 2.06
CA MET A 353 9.07 -18.00 1.11
C MET A 353 10.07 -16.98 1.65
N VAL A 354 9.95 -16.61 2.94
CA VAL A 354 10.79 -15.63 3.62
C VAL A 354 11.50 -16.29 4.79
N PRO A 355 12.84 -16.41 4.77
CA PRO A 355 13.55 -17.26 5.71
C PRO A 355 13.43 -16.73 7.14
N PHE A 356 12.90 -17.55 8.05
CA PHE A 356 12.69 -17.20 9.46
C PHE A 356 13.96 -16.65 10.16
N ALA A 357 15.14 -17.11 9.75
CA ALA A 357 16.42 -16.66 10.31
C ALA A 357 16.63 -15.14 10.15
N GLN A 358 16.35 -14.58 8.97
CA GLN A 358 16.53 -13.14 8.74
C GLN A 358 15.55 -12.30 9.57
N ALA A 359 14.33 -12.80 9.82
CA ALA A 359 13.35 -12.09 10.64
C ALA A 359 13.79 -12.04 12.10
N ARG A 360 14.39 -13.13 12.61
CA ARG A 360 15.02 -13.15 13.94
C ARG A 360 16.20 -12.19 14.01
N ASP A 361 17.00 -12.10 12.95
CA ASP A 361 18.17 -11.22 12.93
C ASP A 361 17.74 -9.75 12.84
N LEU A 362 16.72 -9.42 12.05
CA LEU A 362 16.06 -8.10 12.03
C LEU A 362 15.51 -7.71 13.41
N ARG A 363 14.83 -8.64 14.10
CA ARG A 363 14.36 -8.43 15.48
C ARG A 363 15.50 -7.99 16.38
N ARG A 364 16.65 -8.68 16.30
CA ARG A 364 17.83 -8.38 17.11
C ARG A 364 18.37 -7.00 16.78
N SER A 365 18.55 -6.66 15.51
CA SER A 365 19.02 -5.35 15.08
C SER A 365 18.13 -4.22 15.60
N TRP A 366 16.80 -4.34 15.46
CA TRP A 366 15.88 -3.34 16.02
C TRP A 366 15.94 -3.25 17.55
N CYS A 367 16.06 -4.37 18.25
CA CYS A 367 16.21 -4.38 19.70
C CYS A 367 17.53 -3.72 20.14
N ASP A 368 18.63 -3.96 19.42
CA ASP A 368 19.95 -3.36 19.68
C ASP A 368 19.97 -1.85 19.41
N GLU A 369 19.20 -1.39 18.41
CA GLU A 369 18.89 0.03 18.17
C GLU A 369 17.93 0.64 19.24
N GLY A 370 17.53 -0.14 20.24
CA GLY A 370 16.69 0.29 21.35
C GLY A 370 15.22 0.48 20.98
N ALA A 371 14.73 -0.21 19.95
CA ALA A 371 13.31 -0.26 19.61
C ALA A 371 12.52 -1.09 20.63
N THR A 372 11.21 -0.85 20.69
CA THR A 372 10.30 -1.67 21.49
C THR A 372 9.63 -2.70 20.59
N VAL A 373 10.23 -3.88 20.46
CA VAL A 373 9.73 -4.96 19.60
C VAL A 373 8.97 -6.00 20.41
N THR A 374 7.74 -6.31 20.00
CA THR A 374 6.97 -7.48 20.43
C THR A 374 7.09 -8.52 19.33
N TRP A 375 7.86 -9.57 19.56
CA TRP A 375 8.08 -10.69 18.63
C TRP A 375 7.08 -11.82 18.87
N ALA A 376 6.46 -12.33 17.81
CA ALA A 376 5.57 -13.47 17.83
C ALA A 376 5.92 -14.46 16.71
N VAL A 377 6.05 -15.74 17.07
CA VAL A 377 6.19 -16.82 16.09
C VAL A 377 4.85 -17.53 15.97
N LEU A 378 4.34 -17.62 14.76
CA LEU A 378 3.10 -18.30 14.42
C LEU A 378 3.42 -19.73 13.95
N PRO A 379 2.55 -20.72 14.16
CA PRO A 379 2.82 -22.09 13.75
C PRO A 379 2.81 -22.29 12.22
N GLY A 380 2.11 -21.44 11.47
CA GLY A 380 1.91 -21.59 10.03
C GLY A 380 3.14 -21.35 9.13
N GLU A 381 2.94 -21.72 7.86
CA GLU A 381 3.79 -21.36 6.71
C GLU A 381 3.53 -19.91 6.27
N HIS A 382 4.11 -19.44 5.15
CA HIS A 382 4.03 -18.03 4.76
C HIS A 382 2.60 -17.49 4.63
N VAL A 383 1.71 -18.19 3.93
CA VAL A 383 0.32 -17.77 3.67
C VAL A 383 -0.54 -17.91 4.93
N LEU A 384 -0.46 -19.05 5.62
CA LEU A 384 -1.18 -19.26 6.88
C LEU A 384 -0.71 -18.27 7.96
N GLY A 385 0.57 -17.90 7.98
CA GLY A 385 1.10 -16.87 8.86
C GLY A 385 0.45 -15.49 8.66
N MET A 386 0.05 -15.14 7.43
CA MET A 386 -0.75 -13.95 7.16
C MET A 386 -2.11 -14.06 7.87
N VAL A 387 -2.82 -15.18 7.66
CA VAL A 387 -4.17 -15.41 8.22
C VAL A 387 -4.14 -15.43 9.75
N GLU A 388 -3.20 -16.16 10.33
CA GLU A 388 -3.01 -16.29 11.78
C GLU A 388 -2.58 -14.96 12.42
N GLY A 389 -1.82 -14.15 11.69
CA GLY A 389 -1.24 -12.90 12.21
C GLY A 389 -2.17 -11.69 12.19
N VAL A 390 -3.16 -11.64 11.29
CA VAL A 390 -4.03 -10.46 11.12
C VAL A 390 -4.77 -10.09 12.41
N VAL A 391 -5.45 -11.05 13.06
CA VAL A 391 -6.23 -10.74 14.27
C VAL A 391 -5.32 -10.31 15.44
N PRO A 392 -4.25 -11.05 15.80
CA PRO A 392 -3.29 -10.61 16.81
C PRO A 392 -2.68 -9.23 16.53
N ALA A 393 -2.34 -8.93 15.27
CA ALA A 393 -1.82 -7.63 14.86
C ALA A 393 -2.83 -6.49 15.09
N LEU A 394 -4.09 -6.69 14.68
CA LEU A 394 -5.16 -5.71 14.91
C LEU A 394 -5.47 -5.55 16.40
N ASP A 395 -5.47 -6.62 17.19
CA ASP A 395 -5.70 -6.53 18.64
C ASP A 395 -4.55 -5.81 19.34
N TRP A 396 -3.31 -6.07 18.94
CA TRP A 396 -2.14 -5.36 19.44
C TRP A 396 -2.19 -3.87 19.11
N LEU A 397 -2.55 -3.51 17.87
CA LEU A 397 -2.73 -2.12 17.43
C LEU A 397 -3.88 -1.43 18.18
N SER A 398 -4.96 -2.15 18.49
CA SER A 398 -6.08 -1.63 19.29
C SER A 398 -5.61 -1.11 20.65
N LEU A 399 -4.70 -1.84 21.31
CA LEU A 399 -4.08 -1.40 22.56
C LEU A 399 -3.22 -0.14 22.37
N ARG A 400 -2.51 -0.02 21.24
CA ARG A 400 -1.71 1.17 20.92
C ARG A 400 -2.60 2.40 20.73
N PHE A 401 -3.70 2.25 19.98
CA PHE A 401 -4.67 3.32 19.77
C PHE A 401 -5.38 3.74 21.06
N ALA A 402 -5.60 2.80 21.99
CA ALA A 402 -6.11 3.08 23.33
C ALA A 402 -5.06 3.72 24.28
N GLY A 403 -3.82 3.92 23.84
CA GLY A 403 -2.75 4.51 24.65
C GLY A 403 -2.19 3.58 25.73
N VAL A 404 -2.47 2.28 25.66
CA VAL A 404 -1.90 1.29 26.57
C VAL A 404 -0.41 1.17 26.26
N PRO A 405 0.53 1.28 27.23
CA PRO A 405 1.96 1.07 26.99
C PRO A 405 2.30 -0.36 26.54
N THR A 406 3.47 -0.55 25.92
CA THR A 406 4.08 -1.87 25.67
C THR A 406 5.55 -1.78 25.96
N PHE A 407 6.12 -2.87 26.46
CA PHE A 407 7.54 -2.98 26.75
C PHE A 407 8.26 -3.92 25.78
N GLY A 408 7.52 -4.51 24.83
CA GLY A 408 8.04 -5.52 23.94
C GLY A 408 8.54 -6.77 24.67
N ASN A 409 9.36 -7.54 23.98
CA ASN A 409 10.01 -8.74 24.48
C ASN A 409 11.44 -8.91 23.94
N CYS A 410 12.15 -7.80 23.67
CA CYS A 410 13.57 -7.81 23.27
C CYS A 410 14.50 -8.53 24.27
N TYR A 411 14.09 -8.66 25.53
CA TYR A 411 14.82 -9.39 26.57
C TYR A 411 14.65 -10.92 26.51
N LEU A 412 13.70 -11.41 25.70
CA LEU A 412 13.54 -12.84 25.45
C LEU A 412 14.46 -13.27 24.30
N PRO A 413 15.01 -14.49 24.35
CA PRO A 413 15.92 -15.01 23.33
C PRO A 413 15.33 -15.08 21.91
#